data_AF-A0A920DR15-F1
#
_entry.id   AF-A0A920DR15-F1
#
_cell.length_a   1.000
_cell.length_b   1.000
_cell.length_c   1.000
_cell.angle_alpha   90.00
_cell.angle_beta   90.00
_cell.angle_gamma   90.00
#
_symmetry.space_group_name_H-M   'P 1'
#
loop_
_entity.id
_entity.type
_entity.pdbx_description
1 polymer ?
#
loop_
_entity_poly.entity_id
_entity_poly.type
_entity_poly.pdbx_seq_one_letter_code
_entity_poly.pdbx_strand_id
1 'polypeptide(L)' 'MKSISIFGFTGSIGSQALDIIKNHQEAFEIDVLVCKKI' A
#
# COMPACT_ATOMS: atom_id res chain seq x y z
N MET A 1 -11.31 0.10 -10.23
CA MET A 1 -9.85 0.02 -9.99
C MET A 1 -9.30 1.42 -9.77
N LYS A 2 -8.77 1.71 -8.58
CA LYS A 2 -7.99 2.92 -8.28
C LYS A 2 -6.54 2.51 -8.09
N SER A 3 -5.63 3.21 -8.76
CA SER A 3 -4.19 3.02 -8.60
C SER A 3 -3.71 3.77 -7.36
N ILE A 4 -2.93 3.11 -6.49
CA ILE A 4 -2.39 3.67 -5.25
C ILE A 4 -0.88 3.48 -5.21
N SER A 5 -0.19 4.54 -4.80
CA SER A 5 1.24 4.52 -4.42
C SER A 5 1.40 4.72 -2.91
N ILE A 6 2.21 3.90 -2.25
CA ILE A 6 2.44 3.97 -0.79
C ILE A 6 3.91 4.26 -0.50
N PHE A 7 4.16 5.42 0.11
CA PHE A 7 5.47 5.83 0.58
C PHE A 7 5.58 5.57 2.08
N GLY A 8 6.51 4.69 2.47
CA GLY A 8 6.62 4.18 3.84
C GLY A 8 5.73 2.96 4.11
N PHE A 9 5.55 2.05 3.15
CA PHE A 9 4.66 0.89 3.28
C PHE A 9 5.03 -0.06 4.45
N THR A 10 6.29 -0.02 4.89
CA THR A 10 6.82 -0.79 6.03
C THR A 10 6.59 -0.13 7.39
N GLY A 11 6.07 1.09 7.44
CA GLY A 11 5.69 1.77 8.68
C GLY A 11 4.25 1.45 9.11
N SER A 12 3.88 1.87 10.33
CA SER A 12 2.56 1.58 10.92
C SER A 12 1.37 1.91 10.00
N ILE A 13 1.37 3.10 9.39
CA ILE A 13 0.27 3.53 8.48
C ILE A 13 0.31 2.76 7.17
N GLY A 14 1.51 2.56 6.60
CA GLY A 14 1.69 1.86 5.34
C GLY A 14 1.23 0.40 5.41
N SER A 15 1.54 -0.29 6.50
CA SER A 15 1.13 -1.69 6.70
C SER A 15 -0.38 -1.81 6.88
N GLN A 16 -1.00 -0.90 7.65
CA GLN A 16 -2.47 -0.86 7.78
C GLN A 16 -3.17 -0.55 6.46
N ALA A 17 -2.61 0.36 5.65
CA ALA A 17 -3.14 0.64 4.31
C ALA A 17 -3.07 -0.60 3.41
N LEU A 18 -1.97 -1.37 3.48
CA LEU A 18 -1.83 -2.63 2.76
C LEU A 18 -2.85 -3.68 3.21
N ASP A 19 -3.16 -3.76 4.51
CA ASP A 19 -4.18 -4.69 5.02
C ASP A 19 -5.58 -4.38 4.44
N ILE A 20 -5.94 -3.10 4.33
CA ILE A 20 -7.20 -2.68 3.70
C ILE A 20 -7.18 -3.03 2.21
N ILE A 21 -6.10 -2.70 1.49
CA ILE A 21 -5.98 -2.97 0.05
C ILE A 21 -6.05 -4.48 -0.24
N LYS A 22 -5.42 -5.30 0.60
CA LYS A 22 -5.46 -6.77 0.49
C LYS A 22 -6.88 -7.32 0.59
N ASN A 23 -7.74 -6.71 1.40
CA ASN A 23 -9.14 -7.13 1.55
C ASN A 23 -10.08 -6.56 0.48
N HIS A 24 -9.60 -5.67 -0.39
CA HIS A 24 -10.38 -4.95 -1.40
C HIS A 24 -9.67 -4.90 -2.76
N GLN A 25 -9.14 -6.03 -3.21
CA GLN A 25 -8.37 -6.12 -4.47
C GLN A 25 -9.20 -5.81 -5.72
N GLU A 26 -10.54 -5.89 -5.64
CA GLU A 26 -11.46 -5.47 -6.70
C GLU A 26 -11.51 -3.94 -6.87
N ALA A 27 -11.18 -3.20 -5.80
CA ALA A 27 -11.25 -1.75 -5.78
C ALA A 27 -9.89 -1.10 -6.08
N PHE A 28 -8.78 -1.74 -5.71
CA PHE A 28 -7.45 -1.14 -5.67
C PHE A 28 -6.38 -1.95 -6.41
N GLU A 29 -5.45 -1.23 -7.02
CA GLU A 29 -4.22 -1.77 -7.59
C GLU A 29 -3.03 -0.98 -7.04
N ILE A 30 -1.93 -1.68 -6.73
CA ILE A 30 -0.69 -1.06 -6.24
C ILE A 30 0.18 -0.71 -7.45
N ASP A 31 0.60 0.55 -7.53
CA ASP A 31 1.51 1.05 -8.57
C ASP A 31 2.95 1.15 -8.05
N VAL A 32 3.15 1.89 -6.95
CA VAL A 32 4.49 2.09 -6.37
C VAL A 32 4.49 1.82 -4.87
N LEU A 33 5.51 1.09 -4.40
CA LEU A 33 5.82 0.92 -3.00
C LEU A 33 7.22 1.47 -2.71
N VAL A 34 7.32 2.41 -1.77
CA VAL A 34 8.60 2.99 -1.35
C VAL A 34 8.82 2.69 0.12
N CYS A 35 10.03 2.25 0.48
CA CYS A 35 10.46 2.13 1.86
C CYS A 35 11.86 2.74 2.04
N LYS A 36 12.20 3.02 3.30
CA LYS A 36 13.55 3.46 3.65
C LYS A 36 14.48 2.24 3.60
N LYS A 37 15.61 2.35 2.92
CA LYS A 37 16.70 1.37 3.02
C LYS A 37 17.28 1.43 4.43
N ILE A 38 17.27 0.29 5.12
CA ILE A 38 17.91 0.09 6.43
C ILE A 38 19.31 -0.46 6.19
#